data_AF-A0A6P7IJ50-F1
#
_entry.id   AF-A0A6P7IJ50-F1
#
_cell.length_a   1.000
_cell.length_b   1.000
_cell.length_c   1.000
_cell.angle_alpha   90.00
_cell.angle_beta   90.00
_cell.angle_gamma   90.00
#
_symmetry.space_group_name_H-M   'P 1'
#
loop_
_entity.id
_entity.type
_entity.pdbx_description
1 polymer ?
#
loop_
_entity_poly.entity_id
_entity_poly.type
_entity_poly.pdbx_seq_one_letter_code
_entity_poly.pdbx_strand_id
1 'polypeptide(L)' 'MPSTGALMLLTAIHTCDQVSAYGFMTRNYAAFSDHYYDSERRAVRFFANHDLRMEAKLWEALHHRKVIKLYQRRTGS' A
#
# COMPACT_ATOMS: atom_id res chain seq x y z
N MET A 1 3.04 -13.03 -8.64
CA MET A 1 2.18 -12.08 -9.40
C MET A 1 1.89 -10.86 -8.54
N PRO A 2 1.45 -9.71 -9.05
CA PRO A 2 1.04 -8.58 -8.21
C PRO A 2 -0.12 -8.97 -7.28
N SER A 3 -0.24 -8.31 -6.12
CA SER A 3 -1.42 -8.45 -5.27
C SER A 3 -2.68 -7.95 -5.98
N THR A 4 -3.86 -8.42 -5.57
CA THR A 4 -5.12 -7.87 -6.10
C THR A 4 -5.22 -6.36 -5.88
N GLY A 5 -4.71 -5.87 -4.75
CA GLY A 5 -4.61 -4.43 -4.48
C GLY A 5 -3.73 -3.71 -5.50
N ALA A 6 -2.56 -4.26 -5.84
CA ALA A 6 -1.68 -3.71 -6.87
C ALA A 6 -2.33 -3.66 -8.25
N LEU A 7 -3.01 -4.74 -8.65
CA LEU A 7 -3.75 -4.78 -9.91
C LEU A 7 -4.84 -3.70 -9.94
N MET A 8 -5.65 -3.58 -8.89
CA MET A 8 -6.71 -2.56 -8.82
C MET A 8 -6.15 -1.13 -8.84
N LEU A 9 -5.05 -0.87 -8.11
CA LEU A 9 -4.44 0.45 -8.07
C LEU A 9 -3.83 0.84 -9.43
N LEU A 10 -3.15 -0.09 -10.11
CA LEU A 10 -2.59 0.16 -11.43
C LEU A 10 -3.69 0.37 -12.49
N THR A 11 -4.78 -0.40 -12.44
CA THR A 11 -5.95 -0.18 -13.30
C THR A 11 -6.50 1.22 -13.07
N ALA A 12 -6.73 1.64 -11.82
CA ALA A 12 -7.23 2.98 -11.52
C ALA A 12 -6.30 4.08 -12.04
N ILE A 13 -4.98 3.90 -11.94
CA ILE A 13 -3.99 4.85 -12.50
C ILE A 13 -4.14 5.00 -14.02
N HIS A 14 -4.58 3.95 -14.73
CA HIS A 14 -4.74 3.96 -16.19
C HIS A 14 -6.11 4.44 -16.66
N THR A 15 -7.10 4.51 -15.77
CA THR A 15 -8.50 4.78 -16.16
C THR A 15 -9.11 6.00 -15.49
N CYS A 16 -8.51 6.52 -14.42
CA CYS A 16 -9.04 7.65 -13.65
C CYS A 16 -8.10 8.85 -13.74
N ASP A 17 -8.66 10.07 -13.75
CA ASP A 17 -7.86 11.31 -13.83
C ASP A 17 -6.98 11.53 -12.58
N GLN A 18 -7.45 11.10 -11.42
CA GLN A 18 -6.73 11.19 -10.14
C GLN A 18 -7.03 9.98 -9.27
N VAL A 19 -6.01 9.49 -8.56
CA VAL A 19 -6.12 8.31 -7.71
C VAL A 19 -5.55 8.58 -6.32
N SER A 20 -6.32 8.22 -5.29
CA SER A 20 -5.88 8.21 -3.89
C SER A 20 -5.88 6.77 -3.37
N ALA A 21 -4.77 6.33 -2.78
CA ALA A 21 -4.56 4.97 -2.30
C ALA A 21 -4.62 4.92 -0.77
N TYR A 22 -5.56 4.15 -0.22
CA TYR A 22 -5.78 3.96 1.22
C TYR A 22 -5.58 2.49 1.59
N GLY A 23 -4.92 2.22 2.72
CA GLY A 23 -4.69 0.85 3.20
C GLY A 23 -3.60 0.08 2.44
N PHE A 24 -2.83 0.74 1.59
CA PHE A 24 -1.66 0.15 0.93
C PHE A 24 -0.43 0.16 1.85
N MET A 25 0.50 -0.78 1.64
CA MET A 25 1.71 -0.89 2.44
C MET A 25 2.58 0.39 2.33
N THR A 26 3.01 0.92 3.46
CA THR A 26 3.86 2.11 3.60
C THR A 26 5.11 1.80 4.41
N ARG A 27 6.08 2.71 4.47
CA ARG A 27 7.36 2.48 5.18
C ARG A 27 7.19 2.05 6.63
N ASN A 28 6.17 2.57 7.32
CA ASN A 28 5.88 2.25 8.72
C ASN A 28 4.81 1.16 8.89
N TYR A 29 4.61 0.28 7.89
CA TYR A 29 3.61 -0.80 7.96
C TYR A 29 3.69 -1.63 9.24
N ALA A 30 4.91 -1.85 9.77
CA ALA A 30 5.14 -2.65 10.96
C ALA A 30 4.55 -2.03 12.24
N ALA A 31 4.20 -0.74 12.23
CA ALA A 31 3.52 -0.07 13.33
C ALA A 31 2.03 -0.44 13.44
N PHE A 32 1.47 -1.14 12.45
CA PHE A 32 0.05 -1.46 12.35
C PHE A 32 -0.18 -2.97 12.31
N SER A 33 -1.44 -3.39 12.48
CA SER A 33 -1.83 -4.78 12.23
C SER A 33 -1.82 -5.06 10.72
N ASP A 34 -1.72 -6.34 10.36
CA ASP A 34 -1.77 -6.85 8.98
C ASP A 34 -3.01 -6.34 8.25
N HIS A 35 -4.18 -6.48 8.88
CA HIS A 35 -5.44 -5.96 8.36
C HIS A 35 -6.06 -4.96 9.32
N TYR A 36 -6.77 -3.98 8.76
CA TYR A 36 -7.45 -2.94 9.55
C TYR A 36 -8.60 -3.47 10.42
N TYR A 37 -9.12 -4.66 10.08
CA TYR A 37 -10.23 -5.32 10.77
C TYR A 37 -9.76 -6.37 11.78
N ASP A 38 -8.44 -6.57 11.94
CA ASP A 38 -7.91 -7.49 12.95
C ASP A 38 -8.29 -7.02 14.36
N SER A 39 -8.95 -7.87 15.14
CA SER A 39 -9.30 -7.59 16.54
C SER A 39 -8.09 -7.63 17.48
N GLU A 40 -7.04 -8.35 17.10
CA GLU A 40 -5.76 -8.44 17.80
C GLU A 40 -4.63 -8.17 16.82
N ARG A 41 -3.56 -7.51 17.25
CA ARG A 41 -2.46 -7.14 16.36
C ARG A 41 -1.79 -8.37 15.73
N ARG A 42 -1.78 -8.43 14.40
CA ARG A 42 -1.05 -9.41 13.59
C ARG A 42 0.06 -8.71 12.81
N ALA A 43 1.23 -9.34 12.73
CA ALA A 43 2.30 -8.84 11.87
C ALA A 43 2.00 -9.23 10.41
N VAL A 44 2.30 -8.33 9.47
CA VAL A 44 2.21 -8.62 8.04
C VAL A 44 3.09 -9.82 7.68
N ARG A 45 2.51 -10.78 6.98
CA ARG A 45 3.22 -11.96 6.46
C ARG A 45 3.58 -11.76 4.99
N PHE A 46 4.83 -12.06 4.65
CA PHE A 46 5.33 -12.02 3.27
C PHE A 46 5.35 -13.43 2.71
N PHE A 47 4.48 -13.69 1.75
CA PHE A 47 4.40 -14.97 1.03
C PHE A 47 4.99 -14.82 -0.38
N ALA A 48 5.51 -15.91 -0.95
CA ALA A 48 6.16 -15.89 -2.26
C ALA A 48 5.21 -15.60 -3.45
N ASN A 49 3.89 -15.58 -3.22
CA ASN A 49 2.90 -15.29 -4.26
C ASN A 49 2.94 -13.83 -4.73
N HIS A 50 3.35 -12.88 -3.85
CA HIS A 50 3.41 -11.44 -4.12
C HIS A 50 4.66 -10.80 -3.49
N ASP A 51 5.28 -9.84 -4.19
CA ASP A 51 6.35 -9.03 -3.62
C ASP A 51 5.81 -7.71 -3.08
N LEU A 52 5.23 -7.76 -1.87
CA LEU A 52 4.67 -6.58 -1.21
C LEU A 52 5.73 -5.50 -0.91
N ARG A 53 7.02 -5.87 -0.79
CA ARG A 53 8.10 -4.90 -0.55
C ARG A 53 8.39 -4.11 -1.82
N MET A 54 8.40 -4.77 -2.98
CA MET A 54 8.51 -4.10 -4.27
C MET A 54 7.28 -3.20 -4.51
N GLU A 55 6.07 -3.70 -4.25
CA GLU A 55 4.83 -2.90 -4.36
C GLU A 55 4.89 -1.65 -3.47
N ALA A 56 5.28 -1.76 -2.20
CA ALA A 56 5.42 -0.62 -1.30
C ALA A 56 6.41 0.45 -1.82
N LYS A 57 7.55 0.02 -2.38
CA LYS A 57 8.52 0.93 -3.02
C LYS A 57 7.92 1.63 -4.24
N LEU A 58 7.14 0.91 -5.04
CA LEU A 58 6.44 1.48 -6.20
C LEU A 58 5.43 2.54 -5.76
N TRP A 59 4.59 2.26 -4.76
CA TRP A 59 3.59 3.22 -4.25
C TRP A 59 4.24 4.50 -3.74
N GLU A 60 5.34 4.39 -3.01
CA GLU A 60 6.10 5.54 -2.55
C GLU A 60 6.66 6.36 -3.72
N ALA A 61 7.25 5.70 -4.72
CA ALA A 61 7.82 6.37 -5.87
C ALA A 61 6.75 7.09 -6.71
N LEU A 62 5.58 6.48 -6.89
CA LEU A 62 4.43 7.08 -7.57
C LEU A 62 3.86 8.27 -6.79
N HIS A 63 3.81 8.16 -5.45
CA HIS A 63 3.40 9.25 -4.59
C HIS A 63 4.34 10.45 -4.66
N HIS A 64 5.66 10.21 -4.60
CA HIS A 64 6.68 11.26 -4.73
C HIS A 64 6.60 11.98 -6.09
N ARG A 65 6.29 11.24 -7.16
CA ARG A 65 6.08 11.79 -8.51
C ARG A 65 4.70 12.42 -8.70
N LYS A 66 3.86 12.47 -7.66
CA LYS A 66 2.50 13.02 -7.68
C LYS A 66 1.55 12.31 -8.66
N VAL A 67 1.85 11.05 -9.02
CA VAL A 67 0.97 10.21 -9.86
C VAL A 67 -0.23 9.70 -9.04
N ILE A 68 0.00 9.38 -7.76
CA ILE A 68 -1.06 9.02 -6.82
C ILE A 68 -0.92 9.81 -5.50
N LYS A 69 -2.03 9.96 -4.77
CA LYS A 69 -2.00 10.35 -3.36
C LYS A 69 -2.01 9.11 -2.49
N LEU A 70 -0.85 8.69 -1.98
CA LEU A 70 -0.75 7.59 -1.02
C LEU A 70 -1.05 8.10 0.38
N TYR A 71 -2.06 7.52 1.03
CA TYR A 71 -2.34 7.81 2.44
C TYR A 71 -1.26 7.17 3.32
N GLN A 72 -0.49 8.00 4.01
CA GLN A 72 0.57 7.59 4.92
C GLN A 72 0.24 8.13 6.32
N ARG A 73 -0.15 7.23 7.23
CA ARG A 73 -0.42 7.63 8.61
C ARG A 73 0.90 7.85 9.34
N ARG A 74 1.12 9.07 9.81
CA ARG A 74 2.18 9.36 10.78
C ARG A 74 1.80 8.73 12.11
N THR A 75 2.66 7.88 12.65
CA THR A 75 2.69 7.63 14.09
C THR A 75 3.25 8.90 14.74
N GLY A 76 2.62 9.40 15.80
CA GLY A 76 2.87 10.73 16.38
C GLY A 76 4.35 11.12 16.54
N SER A 77 4.61 12.41 16.38
CA SER A 77 5.81 13.13 16.82
C SER A 77 5.97 13.09 18.33
#